data_AF-A0A3D0HRF1-F1
#
_entry.id   AF-A0A3D0HRF1-F1
#
_cell.length_a   1.000
_cell.length_b   1.000
_cell.length_c   1.000
_cell.angle_alpha   90.00
_cell.angle_beta   90.00
_cell.angle_gamma   90.00
#
_symmetry.space_group_name_H-M   'P 1'
#
loop_
_entity.id
_entity.type
_entity.pdbx_description
1 polymer ?
#
loop_
_entity_poly.entity_id
_entity_poly.type
_entity_poly.pdbx_seq_one_letter_code
_entity_poly.pdbx_strand_id
1 'polypeptide(L)'
;MVELDNYKVELTSYEQPLAEVRDSLNLGDKRYRIEELEKNMEAPDFWDDSEKASRAMKEVKDLKDIVGRADGLQEKYEDIMTLIEMAYEEEDEELAAEIGEELSAFISEFDDLRITTMLTGEYDDSNAILTLHAGAGGTESCDWASMLCRMYQRWAEKKGYSVEMLDFLDGEEAGLKSVTLQINGTNAYGYLKSEHGVHRLVRISPFNAAGKRQTSFVSCDVMPDIEQDLDIEIADDDIRIDTYRSSG
;
A
#
# COMPACT_ATOMS: atom_id res chain seq x y z
N MET A 1 -22.38 1.76 -30.95
CA MET A 1 -23.61 1.70 -30.11
C MET A 1 -23.67 0.54 -29.10
N VAL A 2 -23.51 -0.75 -29.49
CA VAL A 2 -23.60 -1.89 -28.54
C VAL A 2 -22.54 -1.83 -27.43
N GLU A 3 -21.34 -1.31 -27.71
CA GLU A 3 -20.29 -1.12 -26.70
C GLU A 3 -20.64 -0.02 -25.68
N LEU A 4 -21.26 1.08 -26.12
CA LEU A 4 -21.76 2.12 -25.22
C LEU A 4 -22.87 1.60 -24.31
N ASP A 5 -23.75 0.72 -24.81
CA ASP A 5 -24.80 0.09 -24.01
C ASP A 5 -24.17 -0.78 -22.91
N ASN A 6 -23.11 -1.52 -23.25
CA ASN A 6 -22.38 -2.34 -22.29
C ASN A 6 -21.68 -1.48 -21.23
N TYR A 7 -21.00 -0.39 -21.62
CA TYR A 7 -20.36 0.53 -20.68
C TYR A 7 -21.38 1.21 -19.76
N LYS A 8 -22.56 1.57 -20.27
CA LYS A 8 -23.63 2.15 -19.46
C LYS A 8 -24.14 1.15 -18.42
N VAL A 9 -24.37 -0.11 -18.82
CA VAL A 9 -24.79 -1.17 -17.90
C VAL A 9 -23.72 -1.44 -16.83
N GLU A 10 -22.46 -1.49 -17.24
CA GLU A 10 -21.33 -1.68 -16.34
C GLU A 10 -21.22 -0.53 -15.34
N LEU A 11 -21.22 0.72 -15.80
CA LEU A 11 -21.17 1.90 -14.94
C LEU A 11 -22.35 1.94 -13.96
N THR A 12 -23.58 1.68 -14.44
CA THR A 12 -24.77 1.65 -13.58
C THR A 12 -24.66 0.58 -12.47
N SER A 13 -23.95 -0.53 -12.73
CA SER A 13 -23.74 -1.56 -11.71
C SER A 13 -22.89 -1.08 -10.52
N TYR A 14 -22.08 -0.03 -10.71
CA TYR A 14 -21.26 0.58 -9.65
C TYR A 14 -21.98 1.67 -8.86
N GLU A 15 -23.20 2.08 -9.23
CA GLU A 15 -23.95 3.13 -8.51
C GLU A 15 -24.22 2.76 -7.04
N GLN A 16 -24.72 1.55 -6.80
CA GLN A 16 -24.95 1.03 -5.44
C GLN A 16 -23.64 0.84 -4.66
N PRO A 17 -22.63 0.12 -5.19
CA PRO A 17 -21.33 -0.01 -4.53
C PRO A 17 -20.66 1.34 -4.22
N LEU A 18 -20.79 2.35 -5.08
CA LEU A 18 -20.25 3.70 -4.86
C LEU A 18 -20.93 4.38 -3.67
N ALA A 19 -22.26 4.28 -3.57
CA ALA A 19 -22.99 4.80 -2.42
C ALA A 19 -22.57 4.10 -1.12
N GLU A 20 -22.46 2.77 -1.11
CA GLU A 20 -22.01 2.00 0.07
C GLU A 20 -20.59 2.39 0.53
N VAL A 21 -19.65 2.56 -0.41
CA VAL A 21 -18.29 2.99 -0.10
C VAL A 21 -18.29 4.40 0.49
N ARG A 22 -19.06 5.34 -0.08
CA ARG A 22 -19.16 6.71 0.44
C ARG A 22 -19.78 6.77 1.84
N ASP A 23 -20.82 5.99 2.07
CA ASP A 23 -21.47 5.88 3.38
C ASP A 23 -20.52 5.29 4.43
N SER A 24 -19.77 4.24 4.06
CA SER A 24 -18.80 3.61 4.96
C SER A 24 -17.66 4.56 5.38
N LEU A 25 -17.32 5.53 4.53
CA LEU A 25 -16.26 6.49 4.77
C LEU A 25 -16.65 7.61 5.74
N ASN A 26 -17.94 7.77 6.10
CA ASN A 26 -18.42 8.85 6.97
C ASN A 26 -17.82 10.22 6.61
N LEU A 27 -17.95 10.60 5.33
CA LEU A 27 -17.29 11.79 4.76
C LEU A 27 -17.63 13.08 5.53
N GLY A 28 -18.82 13.18 6.13
CA GLY A 28 -19.23 14.31 6.97
C GLY A 28 -18.34 14.49 8.21
N ASP A 29 -18.10 13.41 8.95
CA ASP A 29 -17.25 13.43 10.15
C ASP A 29 -15.80 13.71 9.78
N LYS A 30 -15.31 13.16 8.67
CA LYS A 30 -13.95 13.43 8.17
C LYS A 30 -13.77 14.90 7.80
N ARG A 31 -14.75 15.53 7.15
CA ARG A 31 -14.72 16.97 6.83
C ARG A 31 -14.72 17.82 8.10
N TYR A 32 -15.56 17.49 9.08
CA TYR A 32 -15.56 18.19 10.37
C TYR A 32 -14.22 18.05 11.10
N ARG A 33 -13.60 16.87 11.06
CA ARG A 33 -12.28 16.62 11.63
C ARG A 33 -11.17 17.43 10.94
N ILE A 34 -11.23 17.55 9.61
CA ILE A 34 -10.31 18.41 8.85
C ILE A 34 -10.45 19.86 9.33
N GLU A 35 -11.67 20.40 9.42
CA GLU A 35 -11.90 21.77 9.90
C GLU A 35 -11.40 21.99 11.34
N GLU A 36 -11.62 21.01 12.22
CA GLU A 36 -11.13 21.06 13.60
C GLU A 36 -9.61 21.13 13.66
N LEU A 37 -8.92 20.26 12.91
CA LEU A 37 -7.47 20.21 12.86
C LEU A 37 -6.88 21.48 12.21
N GLU A 38 -7.48 21.98 11.14
CA GLU A 38 -7.05 23.23 10.50
C GLU A 38 -7.19 24.42 11.44
N LYS A 39 -8.30 24.50 12.18
CA LYS A 39 -8.48 25.55 13.19
C LYS A 39 -7.47 25.45 14.33
N ASN A 40 -7.08 24.24 14.72
CA ASN A 40 -6.04 24.04 15.72
C ASN A 40 -4.65 24.44 15.19
N MET A 41 -4.38 24.26 13.89
CA MET A 41 -3.15 24.71 13.24
C MET A 41 -2.99 26.24 13.18
N GLU A 42 -4.09 26.99 13.23
CA GLU A 42 -4.08 28.45 13.31
C GLU A 42 -3.69 28.99 14.70
N ALA A 43 -3.66 28.13 15.72
CA ALA A 43 -3.29 28.54 17.07
C ALA A 43 -1.78 28.86 17.17
N PRO A 44 -1.39 29.95 17.86
CA PRO A 44 0.02 30.34 17.97
C PRO A 44 0.91 29.28 18.64
N ASP A 45 0.36 28.56 19.62
CA ASP A 45 1.08 27.56 20.42
C ASP A 45 1.21 26.20 19.70
N PHE A 46 0.58 26.03 18.54
CA PHE A 46 0.56 24.76 17.82
C PHE A 46 1.95 24.34 17.30
N TRP A 47 2.77 25.33 16.95
CA TRP A 47 4.12 25.12 16.43
C TRP A 47 5.18 24.93 17.52
N ASP A 48 4.81 25.03 18.80
CA ASP A 48 5.72 24.82 19.93
C ASP A 48 6.13 23.35 20.07
N ASP A 49 5.29 22.42 19.58
CA ASP A 49 5.52 20.98 19.61
C ASP A 49 5.61 20.43 18.18
N SER A 50 6.85 20.30 17.68
CA SER A 50 7.10 19.88 16.30
C SER A 50 6.57 18.48 15.98
N GLU A 51 6.52 17.58 16.96
CA GLU A 51 6.00 16.22 16.79
C GLU A 51 4.48 16.24 16.61
N LYS A 52 3.76 16.96 17.48
CA LYS A 52 2.31 17.12 17.35
C LYS A 52 1.92 17.83 16.06
N ALA A 53 2.65 18.88 15.69
CA ALA A 53 2.42 19.60 14.45
C ALA A 53 2.61 18.70 13.22
N SER A 54 3.66 17.88 13.19
CA SER A 54 3.90 16.94 12.10
C SER A 54 2.81 15.86 12.01
N ARG A 55 2.41 15.26 13.13
CA ARG A 55 1.33 14.26 13.18
C ARG A 55 0.00 14.82 12.70
N ALA A 56 -0.38 16.00 13.17
CA ALA A 56 -1.62 16.65 12.75
C ALA A 56 -1.60 17.06 11.27
N MET A 57 -0.45 17.52 10.74
CA MET A 57 -0.32 17.78 9.28
C MET A 57 -0.48 16.53 8.45
N LYS A 58 0.08 15.39 8.90
CA LYS A 58 -0.09 14.09 8.24
C LYS A 58 -1.57 13.67 8.26
N GLU A 59 -2.23 13.76 9.42
CA GLU A 59 -3.65 13.43 9.59
C GLU A 59 -4.55 14.28 8.67
N VAL A 60 -4.35 15.60 8.61
CA VAL A 60 -5.12 16.47 7.70
C VAL A 60 -4.91 16.09 6.24
N LYS A 61 -3.67 15.80 5.85
CA LYS A 61 -3.36 15.40 4.48
C LYS A 61 -4.07 14.09 4.12
N ASP A 62 -3.95 13.07 4.98
CA ASP A 62 -4.58 11.76 4.75
C ASP A 62 -6.10 11.86 4.66
N LEU A 63 -6.74 12.65 5.55
CA LEU A 63 -8.18 12.87 5.51
C LEU A 63 -8.62 13.63 4.26
N LYS A 64 -7.88 14.66 3.84
CA LYS A 64 -8.17 15.40 2.60
C LYS A 64 -8.02 14.53 1.37
N ASP A 65 -6.99 13.69 1.31
CA ASP A 65 -6.77 12.76 0.21
C ASP A 65 -7.93 11.76 0.11
N ILE A 66 -8.44 11.23 1.22
CA ILE A 66 -9.60 10.32 1.23
C ILE A 66 -10.87 11.04 0.75
N VAL A 67 -11.17 12.22 1.29
CA VAL A 67 -12.36 13.00 0.91
C VAL A 67 -12.30 13.38 -0.57
N GLY A 68 -11.15 13.88 -1.02
CA GLY A 68 -10.94 14.27 -2.42
C GLY A 68 -11.07 13.10 -3.39
N ARG A 69 -10.56 11.92 -3.04
CA ARG A 69 -10.75 10.71 -3.86
C ARG A 69 -12.21 10.27 -3.92
N ALA A 70 -12.93 10.31 -2.80
CA ALA A 70 -14.34 9.92 -2.77
C ALA A 70 -15.23 10.87 -3.56
N ASP A 71 -14.98 12.18 -3.48
CA ASP A 71 -15.71 13.18 -4.25
C ASP A 71 -15.32 13.13 -5.74
N GLY A 72 -14.03 13.01 -6.06
CA GLY A 72 -13.57 12.88 -7.45
C GLY A 72 -14.08 11.63 -8.16
N LEU A 73 -14.29 10.52 -7.43
CA LEU A 73 -14.87 9.31 -8.00
C LEU A 73 -16.35 9.49 -8.37
N GLN A 74 -17.10 10.28 -7.59
CA GLN A 74 -18.47 10.66 -7.93
C GLN A 74 -18.50 11.56 -9.16
N GLU A 75 -17.62 12.56 -9.22
CA GLU A 75 -17.53 13.45 -10.39
C GLU A 75 -17.20 12.65 -11.66
N LYS A 76 -16.22 11.74 -11.60
CA LYS A 76 -15.90 10.84 -12.72
C LYS A 76 -17.06 9.98 -13.16
N TYR A 77 -17.86 9.46 -12.22
CA TYR A 77 -19.05 8.69 -12.56
C TYR A 77 -20.05 9.54 -13.37
N GLU A 78 -20.31 10.77 -12.93
CA GLU A 78 -21.23 11.71 -13.59
C GLU A 78 -20.69 12.17 -14.96
N ASP A 79 -19.38 12.41 -15.05
CA ASP A 79 -18.69 12.78 -16.28
C ASP A 79 -18.77 11.65 -17.32
N ILE A 80 -18.45 10.40 -16.94
CA ILE A 80 -18.53 9.24 -17.85
C ILE A 80 -19.98 9.03 -18.30
N MET A 81 -20.97 9.18 -17.41
CA MET A 81 -22.38 9.09 -17.78
C MET A 81 -22.77 10.16 -18.82
N THR A 82 -22.30 11.39 -18.62
CA THR A 82 -22.54 12.51 -19.55
C THR A 82 -21.86 12.26 -20.89
N LEU A 83 -20.61 11.78 -20.90
CA LEU A 83 -19.88 11.41 -22.12
C LEU A 83 -20.59 10.30 -22.91
N ILE A 84 -21.11 9.30 -22.20
CA ILE A 84 -21.92 8.23 -22.83
C ILE A 84 -23.16 8.84 -23.49
N GLU A 85 -23.90 9.72 -22.80
CA GLU A 85 -25.09 10.38 -23.35
C GLU A 85 -24.76 11.24 -24.59
N MET A 86 -23.67 12.01 -24.56
CA MET A 86 -23.20 12.78 -25.71
C MET A 86 -22.83 11.89 -26.90
N ALA A 87 -22.12 10.78 -26.65
CA ALA A 87 -21.76 9.83 -27.70
C ALA A 87 -22.98 9.17 -28.36
N TYR A 88 -24.07 8.96 -27.60
CA TYR A 88 -25.35 8.51 -28.18
C TYR A 88 -26.01 9.58 -29.05
N GLU A 89 -25.99 10.85 -28.63
CA GLU A 89 -26.61 11.94 -29.38
C GLU A 89 -25.86 12.25 -30.69
N GLU A 90 -24.53 12.15 -30.68
CA GLU A 90 -23.68 12.49 -31.83
C GLU A 90 -23.38 11.29 -32.76
N GLU A 91 -23.81 10.07 -32.40
CA GLU A 91 -23.48 8.81 -33.10
C GLU A 91 -21.96 8.62 -33.31
N ASP A 92 -21.14 9.17 -32.41
CA ASP A 92 -19.68 9.16 -32.52
C ASP A 92 -19.07 7.89 -31.90
N GLU A 93 -18.64 6.96 -32.75
CA GLU A 93 -17.98 5.73 -32.34
C GLU A 93 -16.51 5.93 -31.94
N GLU A 94 -15.87 7.06 -32.27
CA GLU A 94 -14.50 7.34 -31.84
C GLU A 94 -14.43 7.66 -30.34
N LEU A 95 -15.49 8.25 -29.78
CA LEU A 95 -15.64 8.51 -28.33
C LEU A 95 -15.74 7.24 -27.48
N ALA A 96 -16.15 6.11 -28.07
CA ALA A 96 -16.33 4.86 -27.32
C ALA A 96 -15.00 4.33 -26.74
N ALA A 97 -13.88 4.53 -27.43
CA ALA A 97 -12.57 4.10 -26.95
C ALA A 97 -12.10 4.93 -25.74
N GLU A 98 -12.29 6.25 -25.79
CA GLU A 98 -11.96 7.17 -24.70
C GLU A 98 -12.82 6.89 -23.45
N ILE A 99 -14.12 6.67 -23.63
CA ILE A 99 -15.03 6.25 -22.54
C ILE A 99 -14.58 4.93 -21.92
N GLY A 100 -14.11 3.96 -22.72
CA GLY A 100 -13.60 2.69 -22.22
C GLY A 100 -12.35 2.83 -21.37
N GLU A 101 -11.43 3.75 -21.73
CA GLU A 101 -10.24 4.06 -20.94
C GLU A 101 -10.61 4.75 -19.61
N GLU A 102 -11.49 5.75 -19.64
CA GLU A 102 -11.99 6.45 -18.45
C GLU A 102 -12.75 5.50 -17.51
N LEU A 103 -13.60 4.61 -18.06
CA LEU A 103 -14.29 3.59 -17.28
C LEU A 103 -13.31 2.62 -16.62
N SER A 104 -12.28 2.18 -17.33
CA SER A 104 -11.25 1.30 -16.78
C SER A 104 -10.48 1.99 -15.64
N ALA A 105 -10.18 3.29 -15.79
CA ALA A 105 -9.56 4.10 -14.76
C ALA A 105 -10.47 4.26 -13.53
N PHE A 106 -11.76 4.54 -13.76
CA PHE A 106 -12.78 4.62 -12.71
C PHE A 106 -12.89 3.32 -11.91
N ILE A 107 -12.98 2.16 -12.58
CA ILE A 107 -13.07 0.86 -11.92
C ILE A 107 -11.83 0.61 -11.06
N SER A 108 -10.63 0.87 -11.60
CA SER A 108 -9.39 0.70 -10.85
C SER A 108 -9.32 1.61 -9.62
N GLU A 109 -9.78 2.85 -9.72
CA GLU A 109 -9.79 3.79 -8.60
C GLU A 109 -10.85 3.43 -7.55
N PHE A 110 -12.04 3.00 -8.00
CA PHE A 110 -13.10 2.50 -7.15
C PHE A 110 -12.64 1.29 -6.33
N ASP A 111 -12.00 0.31 -6.96
CA ASP A 111 -11.49 -0.87 -6.27
C ASP A 111 -10.39 -0.50 -5.26
N ASP A 112 -9.48 0.42 -5.61
CA ASP A 112 -8.44 0.90 -4.68
C ASP A 112 -9.06 1.62 -3.46
N LEU A 113 -10.09 2.44 -3.67
CA LEU A 113 -10.81 3.12 -2.57
C LEU A 113 -11.59 2.12 -1.72
N ARG A 114 -12.25 1.15 -2.35
CA ARG A 114 -12.98 0.09 -1.67
C ARG A 114 -12.07 -0.76 -0.80
N ILE A 115 -10.89 -1.14 -1.27
CA ILE A 115 -9.90 -1.85 -0.43
C ILE A 115 -9.53 -1.00 0.78
N THR A 116 -9.33 0.31 0.60
CA THR A 116 -9.03 1.24 1.69
C THR A 116 -10.11 1.20 2.78
N THR A 117 -11.39 1.13 2.42
CA THR A 117 -12.49 1.00 3.41
C THR A 117 -12.51 -0.33 4.16
N MET A 118 -11.92 -1.38 3.59
CA MET A 118 -11.82 -2.69 4.24
C MET A 118 -10.67 -2.77 5.25
N LEU A 119 -9.72 -1.83 5.19
CA LEU A 119 -8.58 -1.74 6.10
C LEU A 119 -9.01 -1.07 7.41
N THR A 120 -9.63 -1.85 8.30
CA THR A 120 -10.16 -1.40 9.60
C THR A 120 -9.40 -1.99 10.80
N GLY A 121 -8.26 -2.63 10.55
CA GLY A 121 -7.39 -3.17 11.59
C GLY A 121 -6.72 -2.08 12.42
N GLU A 122 -6.44 -2.38 13.68
CA GLU A 122 -5.85 -1.44 14.66
C GLU A 122 -4.55 -0.77 14.18
N TYR A 123 -3.74 -1.52 13.41
CA TYR A 123 -2.46 -1.05 12.88
C TYR A 123 -2.45 -0.90 11.36
N ASP A 124 -3.61 -1.01 10.69
CA ASP A 124 -3.66 -0.96 9.23
C ASP A 124 -3.11 0.36 8.68
N ASP A 125 -3.32 1.46 9.41
CA ASP A 125 -2.85 2.82 9.09
C ASP A 125 -1.33 3.02 9.33
N SER A 126 -0.66 2.08 9.98
CA SER A 126 0.76 2.19 10.37
C SER A 126 1.70 1.95 9.19
N ASN A 127 2.94 2.44 9.31
CA ASN A 127 4.00 2.06 8.38
C ASN A 127 4.25 0.54 8.49
N ALA A 128 4.83 -0.06 7.46
CA ALA A 128 5.12 -1.49 7.44
C ALA A 128 6.62 -1.75 7.46
N ILE A 129 7.06 -2.65 8.34
CA ILE A 129 8.39 -3.23 8.31
C ILE A 129 8.27 -4.59 7.64
N LEU A 130 8.87 -4.74 6.47
CA LEU A 130 8.88 -5.95 5.66
C LEU A 130 10.27 -6.60 5.74
N THR A 131 10.31 -7.81 6.27
CA THR A 131 11.55 -8.59 6.39
C THR A 131 11.49 -9.81 5.48
N LEU A 132 12.46 -9.94 4.59
CA LEU A 132 12.61 -11.10 3.71
C LEU A 132 13.80 -11.94 4.18
N HIS A 133 13.56 -13.23 4.41
CA HIS A 133 14.62 -14.19 4.70
C HIS A 133 14.67 -15.28 3.63
N ALA A 134 15.86 -15.48 3.07
CA ALA A 134 16.12 -16.58 2.15
C ALA A 134 16.04 -17.91 2.90
N GLY A 135 15.16 -18.79 2.44
CA GLY A 135 14.95 -20.11 3.03
C GLY A 135 15.98 -21.15 2.57
N ALA A 136 15.60 -22.42 2.70
CA ALA A 136 16.43 -23.54 2.28
C ALA A 136 16.55 -23.59 0.73
N GLY A 137 17.72 -23.24 0.21
CA GLY A 137 18.03 -23.35 -1.22
C GLY A 137 19.32 -22.67 -1.69
N GLY A 138 20.16 -22.20 -0.75
CA GLY A 138 21.48 -21.63 -1.07
C GLY A 138 21.40 -20.38 -1.94
N THR A 139 22.31 -20.26 -2.91
CA THR A 139 22.43 -19.12 -3.84
C THR A 139 21.13 -18.82 -4.60
N GLU A 140 20.35 -19.84 -4.96
CA GLU A 140 19.08 -19.66 -5.70
C GLU A 140 17.99 -19.01 -4.83
N SER A 141 17.94 -19.34 -3.53
CA SER A 141 16.99 -18.68 -2.61
C SER A 141 17.41 -17.26 -2.29
N CYS A 142 18.72 -16.98 -2.26
CA CYS A 142 19.24 -15.63 -2.09
C CYS A 142 18.91 -14.75 -3.31
N ASP A 143 19.05 -15.27 -4.52
CA ASP A 143 18.63 -14.56 -5.74
C ASP A 143 17.12 -14.30 -5.74
N TRP A 144 16.31 -15.28 -5.33
CA TRP A 144 14.86 -15.09 -5.21
C TRP A 144 14.48 -14.01 -4.18
N ALA A 145 15.15 -13.96 -3.03
CA ALA A 145 14.95 -12.90 -2.03
C ALA A 145 15.27 -11.52 -2.61
N SER A 146 16.35 -11.41 -3.41
CA SER A 146 16.69 -10.15 -4.09
C SER A 146 15.65 -9.72 -5.12
N MET A 147 15.03 -10.68 -5.83
CA MET A 147 13.95 -10.39 -6.78
C MET A 147 12.70 -9.90 -6.06
N LEU A 148 12.32 -10.53 -4.94
CA LEU A 148 11.21 -10.08 -4.11
C LEU A 148 11.46 -8.70 -3.52
N CYS A 149 12.67 -8.44 -3.03
CA CYS A 149 13.06 -7.11 -2.55
C CYS A 149 12.85 -6.04 -3.62
N ARG A 150 13.28 -6.29 -4.86
CA ARG A 150 13.04 -5.37 -5.99
C ARG A 150 11.56 -5.25 -6.36
N MET A 151 10.79 -6.33 -6.22
CA MET A 151 9.35 -6.32 -6.47
C MET A 151 8.63 -5.38 -5.49
N TYR A 152 8.91 -5.49 -4.19
CA TYR A 152 8.30 -4.64 -3.17
C TYR A 152 8.76 -3.18 -3.27
N GLN A 153 10.02 -2.91 -3.58
CA GLN A 153 10.49 -1.54 -3.85
C GLN A 153 9.70 -0.87 -5.00
N ARG A 154 9.54 -1.58 -6.13
CA ARG A 154 8.76 -1.06 -7.26
C ARG A 154 7.28 -0.90 -6.95
N TRP A 155 6.70 -1.82 -6.16
CA TRP A 155 5.32 -1.71 -5.71
C TRP A 155 5.11 -0.46 -4.85
N ALA A 156 6.02 -0.22 -3.90
CA ALA A 156 5.98 0.94 -3.03
C ALA A 156 6.15 2.25 -3.82
N GLU A 157 7.13 2.31 -4.73
CA GLU A 157 7.30 3.47 -5.65
C GLU A 157 6.04 3.73 -6.48
N LYS A 158 5.39 2.69 -7.01
CA LYS A 158 4.16 2.83 -7.81
C LYS A 158 2.99 3.36 -6.98
N LYS A 159 2.87 2.97 -5.71
CA LYS A 159 1.87 3.49 -4.77
C LYS A 159 2.24 4.85 -4.16
N GLY A 160 3.44 5.39 -4.47
CA GLY A 160 3.92 6.67 -3.95
C GLY A 160 4.44 6.61 -2.52
N TYR A 161 4.76 5.41 -2.01
CA TYR A 161 5.32 5.21 -0.69
C TYR A 161 6.83 5.44 -0.66
N SER A 162 7.33 5.86 0.50
CA SER A 162 8.77 5.99 0.75
C SER A 162 9.30 4.66 1.26
N VAL A 163 10.39 4.16 0.67
CA VAL A 163 11.05 2.92 1.09
C VAL A 163 12.40 3.25 1.70
N GLU A 164 12.64 2.77 2.90
CA GLU A 164 13.92 2.84 3.58
C GLU A 164 14.46 1.42 3.80
N MET A 165 15.73 1.20 3.51
CA MET A 165 16.38 -0.08 3.76
C MET A 165 17.09 -0.02 5.12
N LEU A 166 16.52 -0.72 6.11
CA LEU A 166 17.03 -0.69 7.49
C LEU A 166 18.23 -1.60 7.67
N ASP A 167 18.15 -2.82 7.13
CA ASP A 167 19.20 -3.82 7.22
C ASP A 167 19.22 -4.70 5.97
N PHE A 168 20.40 -5.19 5.60
CA PHE A 168 20.55 -6.17 4.55
C PHE A 168 21.79 -7.03 4.76
N LEU A 169 21.68 -8.29 4.36
CA LEU A 169 22.76 -9.25 4.40
C LEU A 169 22.90 -9.90 3.03
N ASP A 170 24.05 -9.71 2.39
CA ASP A 170 24.35 -10.31 1.10
C ASP A 170 24.52 -11.84 1.19
N GLY A 171 24.14 -12.54 0.12
CA GLY A 171 24.46 -13.96 -0.06
C GLY A 171 25.94 -14.17 -0.40
N GLU A 172 26.46 -15.37 -0.16
CA GLU A 172 27.89 -15.69 -0.40
C GLU A 172 28.32 -15.58 -1.87
N GLU A 173 27.43 -15.94 -2.80
CA GLU A 173 27.69 -15.90 -4.26
C GLU A 173 26.81 -14.89 -4.99
N ALA A 174 25.52 -14.83 -4.66
CA ALA A 174 24.56 -13.94 -5.31
C ALA A 174 23.33 -13.70 -4.43
N GLY A 175 22.66 -12.56 -4.65
CA GLY A 175 21.39 -12.22 -4.03
C GLY A 175 21.51 -11.79 -2.56
N LEU A 176 20.37 -11.77 -1.86
CA LEU A 176 20.27 -11.34 -0.47
C LEU A 176 19.88 -12.52 0.41
N LYS A 177 20.59 -12.71 1.52
CA LYS A 177 20.24 -13.72 2.53
C LYS A 177 19.13 -13.21 3.46
N SER A 178 19.20 -11.94 3.83
CA SER A 178 18.19 -11.25 4.65
C SER A 178 18.09 -9.80 4.20
N VAL A 179 16.89 -9.20 4.24
CA VAL A 179 16.71 -7.77 4.03
C VAL A 179 15.49 -7.28 4.78
N THR A 180 15.62 -6.12 5.41
CA THR A 180 14.56 -5.43 6.16
C THR A 180 14.30 -4.08 5.50
N LEU A 181 13.06 -3.87 5.04
CA LEU A 181 12.60 -2.64 4.41
C LEU A 181 11.52 -2.01 5.29
N GLN A 182 11.61 -0.71 5.53
CA GLN A 182 10.54 0.09 6.10
C GLN A 182 9.81 0.81 4.97
N ILE A 183 8.51 0.57 4.85
CA ILE A 183 7.63 1.17 3.85
C ILE A 183 6.74 2.17 4.57
N ASN A 184 7.03 3.44 4.33
CA ASN A 184 6.37 4.58 4.94
C ASN A 184 5.28 5.11 4.00
N GLY A 185 4.03 5.02 4.44
CA GLY A 185 2.89 5.42 3.65
C GLY A 185 1.57 5.12 4.35
N THR A 186 0.52 5.85 3.96
CA THR A 186 -0.83 5.66 4.47
C THR A 186 -1.31 4.26 4.10
N ASN A 187 -1.73 3.51 5.13
CA ASN A 187 -2.21 2.14 5.03
C ASN A 187 -1.19 1.09 4.56
N ALA A 188 0.11 1.39 4.67
CA ALA A 188 1.17 0.51 4.16
C ALA A 188 1.09 -0.89 4.78
N TYR A 189 0.90 -0.98 6.10
CA TYR A 189 0.74 -2.27 6.78
C TYR A 189 -0.55 -2.99 6.36
N GLY A 190 -1.66 -2.26 6.27
CA GLY A 190 -2.95 -2.82 5.84
C GLY A 190 -2.89 -3.51 4.48
N TYR A 191 -2.12 -2.98 3.53
CA TYR A 191 -1.90 -3.62 2.23
C TYR A 191 -0.93 -4.81 2.30
N LEU A 192 0.15 -4.70 3.09
CA LEU A 192 1.20 -5.71 3.12
C LEU A 192 0.91 -6.88 4.08
N LYS A 193 -0.06 -6.77 4.97
CA LYS A 193 -0.41 -7.87 5.90
C LYS A 193 -0.76 -9.18 5.19
N SER A 194 -1.33 -9.11 3.99
CA SER A 194 -1.63 -10.30 3.17
C SER A 194 -0.41 -10.93 2.52
N GLU A 195 0.73 -10.23 2.50
CA GLU A 195 1.99 -10.70 1.93
C GLU A 195 2.81 -11.55 2.92
N HIS A 196 2.42 -11.55 4.20
CA HIS A 196 3.04 -12.36 5.23
C HIS A 196 2.91 -13.86 4.91
N GLY A 197 4.04 -14.55 4.80
CA GLY A 197 4.08 -15.98 4.50
C GLY A 197 5.29 -16.41 3.70
N VAL A 198 5.21 -17.59 3.10
CA VAL A 198 6.32 -18.16 2.32
C VAL A 198 6.05 -18.06 0.84
N HIS A 199 6.89 -17.31 0.13
CA HIS A 199 6.84 -17.11 -1.31
C HIS A 199 7.68 -18.17 -2.00
N ARG A 200 7.03 -18.98 -2.85
CA ARG A 200 7.65 -20.10 -3.55
C ARG A 200 7.92 -19.79 -5.01
N LEU A 201 9.17 -19.92 -5.44
CA LEU A 201 9.57 -19.83 -6.84
C LEU A 201 9.92 -21.20 -7.40
N VAL A 202 9.41 -21.52 -8.60
CA VAL A 202 9.79 -22.73 -9.34
C VAL A 202 10.29 -22.32 -10.73
N ARG A 203 11.60 -22.39 -10.96
CA ARG A 203 12.21 -22.03 -12.25
C ARG A 203 13.42 -22.91 -12.56
N ILE A 204 13.97 -22.76 -13.77
CA ILE A 204 15.28 -23.33 -14.12
C ILE A 204 16.35 -22.38 -13.56
N SER A 205 17.18 -22.87 -12.65
CA SER A 205 18.20 -22.04 -11.98
C SER A 205 19.32 -21.67 -12.96
N PRO A 206 19.71 -20.38 -13.08
CA PRO A 206 20.87 -19.96 -13.86
C PRO A 206 22.20 -20.38 -13.19
N PHE A 207 22.19 -20.68 -11.88
CA PHE A 207 23.38 -21.09 -11.12
C PHE A 207 23.62 -22.61 -11.17
N ASN A 208 22.67 -23.40 -11.67
CA ASN A 208 22.81 -24.84 -11.79
C ASN A 208 23.26 -25.24 -13.21
N ALA A 209 24.52 -25.69 -13.33
CA ALA A 209 25.10 -26.15 -14.60
C ALA A 209 24.31 -27.30 -15.28
N ALA A 210 23.48 -28.04 -14.55
CA ALA A 210 22.67 -29.14 -15.08
C ALA A 210 21.30 -28.70 -15.64
N GLY A 211 20.95 -27.41 -15.59
CA GLY A 211 19.69 -26.88 -16.13
C GLY A 211 18.43 -27.48 -15.49
N LYS A 212 18.53 -27.98 -14.26
CA LYS A 212 17.40 -28.61 -13.56
C LYS A 212 16.46 -27.55 -13.01
N ARG A 213 15.16 -27.86 -13.04
CA ARG A 213 14.13 -27.09 -12.35
C ARG A 213 14.39 -27.18 -10.84
N GLN A 214 14.55 -26.03 -10.20
CA GLN A 214 14.71 -25.90 -8.76
C GLN A 214 13.48 -25.23 -8.16
N THR A 215 13.28 -25.47 -6.86
CA THR A 215 12.24 -24.83 -6.07
C THR A 215 12.93 -24.09 -4.94
N SER A 216 12.62 -22.80 -4.80
CA SER A 216 13.17 -21.91 -3.78
C SER A 216 12.05 -21.31 -2.95
N PHE A 217 12.40 -20.95 -1.72
CA PHE A 217 11.46 -20.41 -0.75
C PHE A 217 12.08 -19.18 -0.09
N VAL A 218 11.29 -18.14 0.08
CA VAL A 218 11.63 -16.94 0.86
C VAL A 218 10.48 -16.68 1.81
N SER A 219 10.76 -16.52 3.10
CA SER A 219 9.76 -16.07 4.05
C SER A 219 9.70 -14.54 4.02
N CYS A 220 8.48 -14.02 3.89
CA CYS A 220 8.13 -12.62 4.05
C CYS A 220 7.43 -12.46 5.38
N ASP A 221 8.05 -11.70 6.27
CA ASP A 221 7.47 -11.28 7.54
C ASP A 221 7.11 -9.80 7.43
N VAL A 222 5.93 -9.42 7.93
CA VAL A 222 5.40 -8.06 7.83
C VAL A 222 4.90 -7.67 9.20
N MET A 223 5.47 -6.61 9.75
CA MET A 223 5.11 -6.06 11.06
C MET A 223 4.70 -4.59 10.92
N PRO A 224 3.74 -4.11 11.71
CA PRO A 224 3.46 -2.69 11.77
C PRO A 224 4.57 -1.98 12.54
N ASP A 225 4.92 -0.78 12.09
CA ASP A 225 5.78 0.13 12.82
C ASP A 225 4.97 0.82 13.93
N ILE A 226 5.11 0.34 15.16
CA ILE A 226 4.35 0.84 16.31
C ILE A 226 5.18 1.94 16.97
N GLU A 227 4.86 3.21 16.67
CA GLU A 227 5.47 4.41 17.28
C GLU A 227 5.10 4.61 18.78
N GLN A 228 4.50 3.62 19.44
CA GLN A 228 4.30 3.73 20.88
C GLN A 228 5.60 3.31 21.58
N ASP A 229 6.25 4.30 22.20
CA ASP A 229 6.97 4.11 23.47
C ASP A 229 5.97 3.52 24.49
N LEU A 230 5.66 2.24 24.33
CA LEU A 230 5.29 1.45 25.48
C LEU A 230 6.60 1.36 26.27
N ASP A 231 6.69 2.11 27.36
CA ASP A 231 7.67 1.91 28.42
C ASP A 231 7.49 0.47 28.96
N ILE A 232 7.94 -0.52 28.19
CA ILE A 232 8.00 -1.92 28.58
C ILE A 232 9.34 -2.04 29.29
N GLU A 233 9.32 -1.80 30.59
CA GLU A 233 10.42 -2.19 31.46
C GLU A 233 10.55 -3.71 31.40
N ILE A 234 11.55 -4.21 30.67
CA ILE A 234 11.93 -5.62 30.68
C ILE A 234 12.56 -5.88 32.05
N ALA A 235 12.00 -6.83 32.80
CA ALA A 235 12.57 -7.22 34.08
C ALA A 235 13.98 -7.79 33.89
N ASP A 236 14.92 -7.43 34.77
CA ASP A 236 16.31 -7.90 34.71
C ASP A 236 16.43 -9.44 34.64
N ASP A 237 15.45 -10.17 35.18
CA ASP A 237 15.39 -11.64 35.17
C ASP A 237 15.14 -12.23 33.76
N ASP A 238 14.59 -11.44 32.83
CA ASP A 238 14.29 -11.86 31.44
C ASP A 238 15.42 -11.50 30.45
N ILE A 239 16.46 -10.79 30.90
CA ILE A 239 17.59 -10.37 30.06
C ILE A 239 18.77 -11.32 30.28
N ARG A 240 19.21 -12.00 29.20
CA ARG A 240 20.47 -12.74 29.21
C ARG A 240 21.59 -11.91 28.56
N ILE A 241 22.52 -11.45 29.38
CA ILE A 241 23.69 -10.69 28.93
C ILE A 241 24.90 -11.62 28.84
N ASP A 242 25.31 -11.96 27.60
CA ASP A 242 26.55 -12.69 27.34
C ASP A 242 27.66 -11.72 26.89
N THR A 243 28.81 -11.74 27.57
CA THR A 243 29.98 -10.89 27.22
C THR A 243 31.06 -11.69 26.50
N TYR A 244 31.53 -11.18 25.35
CA TYR A 244 32.61 -11.79 24.57
C TYR A 244 33.84 -10.88 24.51
N ARG A 245 35.04 -11.47 24.39
CA ARG A 245 36.28 -10.70 24.19
C ARG A 245 36.31 -10.13 22.78
N SER A 246 36.48 -8.81 22.67
CA SER A 246 36.77 -8.14 21.41
C SER A 246 38.07 -8.71 20.84
N SER A 247 38.00 -9.27 19.62
CA SER A 247 39.19 -9.68 18.88
C SER A 247 39.92 -8.44 18.37
N GLY A 248 41.00 -8.06 19.05
CA GLY A 248 41.98 -7.08 18.60
C GLY A 248 43.23 -7.74 18.05
#